data_AF-A0A6N2CP37-F1
#
_entry.id   AF-A0A6N2CP37-F1
#
_cell.length_a   1.000
_cell.length_b   1.000
_cell.length_c   1.000
_cell.angle_alpha   90.00
_cell.angle_beta   90.00
_cell.angle_gamma   90.00
#
_symmetry.space_group_name_H-M   'P 1'
#
loop_
_entity.id
_entity.type
_entity.pdbx_description
1 polymer ?
#
loop_
_entity_poly.entity_id
_entity_poly.type
_entity_poly.pdbx_seq_one_letter_code
_entity_poly.pdbx_strand_id
1 'polypeptide(L)'
;MKHLRLASIFFSFALLLSANSFAQEAGGNPDLLRLGNGIAAIAEGQIITVEQLRRELEPIIPRLRAESRSAEEFSQRIDELSAEVLQNMIDRIIIVKAAEDRGLMIPQSYIDQEYNEVISRDFGNDRRRFLEYLKERGETPRDFRRDIYKRVVVNVMRQETRRSQSEISPERIEDFYVRNKLRFYQREALHLRQIILSPMADEGLVTLRQTAKQVMSELGGGANFADVARKYSQDDMSRRGGDWGWIERREIRRELSDIAFALEPGSYSQPVELGNTIFILYAEDKRKEMIQPISQVRDIIENVLVGEIAREAQEKWLNELRENSYVRYFM
;
A
#
# COMPACT_ATOMS: atom_id res chain seq x y z
N MET A 1 6.02 51.06 -44.05
CA MET A 1 4.92 51.97 -44.48
C MET A 1 3.97 51.20 -45.38
N LYS A 2 2.64 51.33 -45.19
CA LYS A 2 1.54 51.22 -46.21
C LYS A 2 1.43 49.92 -47.05
N HIS A 3 0.30 49.37 -47.52
CA HIS A 3 -1.18 49.47 -47.36
C HIS A 3 -1.73 48.21 -48.12
N LEU A 4 -2.95 47.66 -48.05
CA LEU A 4 -4.27 47.90 -47.39
C LEU A 4 -4.93 46.48 -47.27
N ARG A 5 -5.95 46.16 -46.46
CA ARG A 5 -7.41 46.43 -46.56
C ARG A 5 -8.06 45.97 -45.24
N LEU A 6 -9.01 46.66 -44.60
CA LEU A 6 -10.38 47.05 -45.00
C LEU A 6 -11.38 45.88 -45.12
N ALA A 7 -12.12 45.64 -44.04
CA ALA A 7 -13.54 45.28 -44.02
C ALA A 7 -14.10 45.51 -42.60
N SER A 8 -15.17 46.29 -42.47
CA SER A 8 -15.85 46.57 -41.19
C SER A 8 -17.33 46.23 -41.33
N ILE A 9 -17.89 45.45 -40.41
CA ILE A 9 -19.34 45.36 -40.20
C ILE A 9 -19.60 45.48 -38.70
N PHE A 10 -20.38 46.50 -38.33
CA PHE A 10 -21.00 46.62 -37.01
C PHE A 10 -22.28 45.79 -36.99
N PHE A 11 -22.54 45.06 -35.90
CA PHE A 11 -23.92 44.79 -35.52
C PHE A 11 -24.05 44.79 -33.99
N SER A 12 -24.77 45.77 -33.47
CA SER A 12 -25.14 45.80 -32.06
C SER A 12 -26.23 44.78 -31.81
N PHE A 13 -26.06 43.92 -30.80
CA PHE A 13 -27.20 43.32 -30.11
C PHE A 13 -26.99 43.49 -28.62
N ALA A 14 -27.90 44.24 -27.98
CA ALA A 14 -27.90 44.38 -26.53
C ALA A 14 -28.49 43.10 -25.93
N LEU A 15 -27.72 42.40 -25.10
CA LEU A 15 -28.25 41.39 -24.20
C LEU A 15 -28.25 41.95 -22.78
N LEU A 16 -29.37 41.78 -22.09
CA LEU A 16 -29.62 42.38 -20.78
C LEU A 16 -28.70 41.79 -19.71
N LEU A 17 -28.23 42.63 -18.79
CA LEU A 17 -27.78 42.15 -17.48
C LEU A 17 -29.01 41.69 -16.69
N SER A 18 -29.43 40.43 -16.88
CA SER A 18 -30.14 39.71 -15.83
C SER A 18 -29.15 39.42 -14.70
N ALA A 19 -29.19 40.26 -13.67
CA ALA A 19 -28.50 40.00 -12.41
C ALA A 19 -29.18 38.82 -11.69
N ASN A 20 -28.94 37.60 -12.20
CA ASN A 20 -29.28 36.36 -11.51
C ASN A 20 -28.35 36.25 -10.29
N SER A 21 -28.76 36.91 -9.22
CA SER A 21 -28.31 36.60 -7.87
C SER A 21 -28.66 35.14 -7.59
N PHE A 22 -27.74 34.23 -7.94
CA PHE A 22 -27.75 32.88 -7.40
C PHE A 22 -27.54 33.01 -5.89
N ALA A 23 -28.67 33.10 -5.17
CA ALA A 23 -28.71 32.71 -3.78
C ALA A 23 -28.22 31.26 -3.74
N GLN A 24 -26.99 31.07 -3.28
CA GLN A 24 -26.41 29.75 -3.10
C GLN A 24 -27.12 29.11 -1.92
N GLU A 25 -28.27 28.48 -2.19
CA GLU A 25 -28.82 27.46 -1.30
C GLU A 25 -27.71 26.46 -0.96
N ALA A 26 -27.81 25.84 0.21
CA ALA A 26 -26.88 24.81 0.66
C ALA A 26 -27.14 23.49 -0.10
N GLY A 27 -26.92 23.52 -1.42
CA GLY A 27 -27.02 22.37 -2.31
C GLY A 27 -25.93 21.36 -1.98
N GLY A 28 -26.31 20.29 -1.29
CA GLY A 28 -25.45 19.12 -1.13
C GLY A 28 -25.05 18.53 -2.49
N ASN A 29 -23.95 17.77 -2.51
CA ASN A 29 -23.34 17.30 -3.74
C ASN A 29 -24.35 16.58 -4.66
N PRO A 30 -24.45 16.97 -5.95
CA PRO A 30 -25.45 16.43 -6.87
C PRO A 30 -25.39 14.90 -6.99
N ASP A 31 -24.21 14.29 -6.81
CA ASP A 31 -23.99 12.85 -6.85
C ASP A 31 -24.75 12.08 -5.73
N LEU A 32 -25.07 12.77 -4.64
CA LEU A 32 -25.72 12.26 -3.44
C LEU A 32 -27.20 12.64 -3.30
N LEU A 33 -27.76 13.46 -4.21
CA LEU A 33 -29.17 13.86 -4.15
C LEU A 33 -30.11 12.65 -4.30
N ARG A 34 -29.70 11.62 -5.05
CA ARG A 34 -30.41 10.34 -5.20
C ARG A 34 -30.74 9.60 -3.90
N LEU A 35 -29.96 9.82 -2.82
CA LEU A 35 -30.19 9.19 -1.52
C LEU A 35 -31.45 9.70 -0.80
N GLY A 36 -32.16 10.68 -1.37
CA GLY A 36 -33.39 11.24 -0.80
C GLY A 36 -33.12 12.07 0.45
N ASN A 37 -34.13 12.30 1.28
CA ASN A 37 -33.99 13.00 2.56
C ASN A 37 -34.81 12.26 3.63
N GLY A 38 -34.20 11.97 4.78
CA GLY A 38 -34.87 11.28 5.88
C GLY A 38 -33.92 10.54 6.82
N ILE A 39 -34.46 9.49 7.43
CA ILE A 39 -33.73 8.51 8.25
C ILE A 39 -33.13 7.46 7.31
N ALA A 40 -31.86 7.12 7.52
CA ALA A 40 -31.18 6.02 6.82
C ALA A 40 -31.28 4.71 7.64
N ALA A 41 -31.05 4.80 8.95
CA ALA A 41 -31.21 3.70 9.89
C ALA A 41 -31.52 4.20 11.31
N ILE A 42 -32.02 3.31 12.15
CA ILE A 42 -32.06 3.48 13.61
C ILE A 42 -31.31 2.29 14.21
N ALA A 43 -30.33 2.55 15.08
CA ALA A 43 -29.59 1.54 15.82
C ALA A 43 -29.56 1.93 17.29
N GLU A 44 -29.96 1.04 18.21
CA GLU A 44 -29.94 1.28 19.67
C GLU A 44 -30.63 2.61 20.07
N GLY A 45 -31.76 2.91 19.40
CA GLY A 45 -32.52 4.14 19.57
C GLY A 45 -31.87 5.42 18.99
N GLN A 46 -30.61 5.37 18.54
CA GLN A 46 -29.94 6.47 17.86
C GLN A 46 -30.32 6.48 16.37
N ILE A 47 -30.77 7.64 15.89
CA ILE A 47 -31.15 7.86 14.49
C ILE A 47 -29.90 8.21 13.68
N ILE A 48 -29.67 7.50 12.57
CA ILE A 48 -28.77 7.92 11.49
C ILE A 48 -29.63 8.53 10.39
N THR A 49 -29.34 9.77 9.99
CA THR A 49 -30.00 10.43 8.85
C THR A 49 -29.21 10.25 7.56
N VAL A 50 -29.91 10.30 6.42
CA VAL A 50 -29.28 10.34 5.08
C VAL A 50 -28.25 11.47 5.01
N GLU A 51 -28.57 12.60 5.64
CA GLU A 51 -27.72 13.79 5.66
C GLU A 51 -26.44 13.61 6.51
N GLN A 52 -26.44 12.75 7.53
CA GLN A 52 -25.19 12.33 8.18
C GLN A 52 -24.37 11.41 7.27
N LEU A 53 -25.02 10.42 6.62
CA LEU A 53 -24.36 9.50 5.68
C LEU A 53 -23.69 10.27 4.52
N ARG A 54 -24.36 11.29 3.97
CA ARG A 54 -23.78 12.18 2.94
C ARG A 54 -22.44 12.76 3.35
N ARG A 55 -22.35 13.35 4.55
CA ARG A 55 -21.13 14.04 5.02
C ARG A 55 -19.94 13.11 5.28
N GLU A 56 -20.18 11.82 5.51
CA GLU A 56 -19.12 10.80 5.54
C GLU A 56 -18.68 10.37 4.13
N LEU A 57 -19.58 10.43 3.13
CA LEU A 57 -19.30 10.10 1.72
C LEU A 57 -18.58 11.22 0.96
N GLU A 58 -18.90 12.50 1.21
CA GLU A 58 -18.32 13.67 0.52
C GLU A 58 -16.80 13.62 0.28
N PRO A 59 -15.93 13.34 1.28
CA PRO A 59 -14.48 13.31 1.06
C PRO A 59 -14.00 12.17 0.16
N ILE A 60 -14.82 11.15 -0.09
CA ILE A 60 -14.47 9.95 -0.88
C ILE A 60 -14.86 10.14 -2.36
N ILE A 61 -15.93 10.90 -2.64
CA ILE A 61 -16.51 11.07 -3.98
C ILE A 61 -15.50 11.51 -5.06
N PRO A 62 -14.63 12.53 -4.85
CA PRO A 62 -13.71 12.97 -5.89
C PRO A 62 -12.74 11.87 -6.33
N ARG A 63 -12.32 11.02 -5.39
CA ARG A 63 -11.47 9.85 -5.66
C ARG A 63 -12.25 8.77 -6.40
N LEU A 64 -13.43 8.40 -5.89
CA LEU A 64 -14.23 7.33 -6.48
C LEU A 64 -14.68 7.66 -7.92
N ARG A 65 -14.98 8.93 -8.19
CA ARG A 65 -15.25 9.47 -9.52
C ARG A 65 -14.04 9.35 -10.46
N ALA A 66 -12.82 9.58 -9.96
CA ALA A 66 -11.58 9.44 -10.76
C ALA A 66 -11.20 7.96 -11.01
N GLU A 67 -11.59 7.04 -10.14
CA GLU A 67 -11.35 5.60 -10.27
C GLU A 67 -12.43 4.86 -11.10
N SER A 68 -13.50 5.54 -11.51
CA SER A 68 -14.63 4.98 -12.27
C SER A 68 -14.52 5.29 -13.78
N ARG A 69 -14.83 4.32 -14.63
CA ARG A 69 -14.70 4.41 -16.10
C ARG A 69 -15.98 4.90 -16.78
N SER A 70 -17.11 4.89 -16.07
CA SER A 70 -18.42 5.31 -16.57
C SER A 70 -19.29 5.88 -15.45
N ALA A 71 -20.34 6.61 -15.81
CA ALA A 71 -21.33 7.12 -14.84
C ALA A 71 -22.11 5.99 -14.16
N GLU A 72 -22.35 4.87 -14.86
CA GLU A 72 -23.02 3.68 -14.33
C GLU A 72 -22.17 2.99 -13.26
N GLU A 73 -20.90 2.73 -13.56
CA GLU A 73 -19.93 2.17 -12.60
C GLU A 73 -19.75 3.08 -11.38
N PHE A 74 -19.71 4.40 -11.59
CA PHE A 74 -19.68 5.38 -10.49
C PHE A 74 -20.97 5.35 -9.66
N SER A 75 -22.14 5.13 -10.28
CA SER A 75 -23.40 4.99 -9.54
C SER A 75 -23.34 3.79 -8.61
N GLN A 76 -23.07 2.61 -9.18
CA GLN A 76 -23.03 1.33 -8.47
C GLN A 76 -22.03 1.36 -7.30
N ARG A 77 -20.79 1.83 -7.53
CA ARG A 77 -19.76 1.95 -6.49
C ARG A 77 -20.16 2.91 -5.35
N ILE A 78 -20.93 3.96 -5.64
CA ILE A 78 -21.45 4.86 -4.58
C ILE A 78 -22.56 4.18 -3.79
N ASP A 79 -23.41 3.36 -4.41
CA ASP A 79 -24.47 2.64 -3.72
C ASP A 79 -23.87 1.56 -2.78
N GLU A 80 -22.86 0.82 -3.26
CA GLU A 80 -22.03 -0.11 -2.46
C GLU A 80 -21.35 0.60 -1.27
N LEU A 81 -20.66 1.72 -1.54
CA LEU A 81 -20.00 2.52 -0.50
C LEU A 81 -20.99 3.14 0.49
N SER A 82 -22.19 3.54 0.03
CA SER A 82 -23.24 4.08 0.90
C SER A 82 -23.74 3.03 1.89
N ALA A 83 -23.88 1.78 1.45
CA ALA A 83 -24.19 0.65 2.33
C ALA A 83 -23.04 0.36 3.32
N GLU A 84 -21.78 0.37 2.85
CA GLU A 84 -20.60 0.14 3.71
C GLU A 84 -20.46 1.23 4.80
N VAL A 85 -20.60 2.51 4.42
CA VAL A 85 -20.51 3.63 5.36
C VAL A 85 -21.70 3.61 6.34
N LEU A 86 -22.92 3.35 5.88
CA LEU A 86 -24.08 3.19 6.76
C LEU A 86 -23.88 2.04 7.77
N GLN A 87 -23.34 0.90 7.33
CA GLN A 87 -23.03 -0.22 8.23
C GLN A 87 -21.94 0.16 9.25
N ASN A 88 -20.89 0.86 8.83
CA ASN A 88 -19.85 1.36 9.75
C ASN A 88 -20.42 2.36 10.79
N MET A 89 -21.41 3.18 10.41
CA MET A 89 -22.11 4.09 11.34
C MET A 89 -22.98 3.31 12.35
N ILE A 90 -23.68 2.28 11.89
CA ILE A 90 -24.48 1.36 12.74
C ILE A 90 -23.57 0.63 13.73
N ASP A 91 -22.49 0.01 13.23
CA ASP A 91 -21.48 -0.68 14.05
C ASP A 91 -20.89 0.26 15.12
N ARG A 92 -20.55 1.50 14.75
CA ARG A 92 -20.03 2.51 15.69
C ARG A 92 -21.02 2.85 16.81
N ILE A 93 -22.33 2.80 16.56
CA ILE A 93 -23.35 2.98 17.60
C ILE A 93 -23.41 1.75 18.51
N ILE A 94 -23.50 0.56 17.93
CA ILE A 94 -23.60 -0.73 18.63
C ILE A 94 -22.39 -0.97 19.54
N ILE A 95 -21.17 -0.75 19.04
CA ILE A 95 -19.93 -0.93 19.81
C ILE A 95 -19.87 0.05 21.00
N VAL A 96 -20.33 1.29 20.83
CA VAL A 96 -20.38 2.28 21.92
C VAL A 96 -21.43 1.90 22.96
N LYS A 97 -22.62 1.46 22.53
CA LYS A 97 -23.68 0.95 23.41
C LYS A 97 -23.20 -0.26 24.24
N ALA A 98 -22.58 -1.24 23.61
CA ALA A 98 -22.01 -2.40 24.29
C ALA A 98 -20.86 -2.04 25.25
N ALA A 99 -20.13 -0.95 24.99
CA ALA A 99 -19.14 -0.41 25.90
C ALA A 99 -19.76 0.30 27.11
N GLU A 100 -20.84 1.05 26.90
CA GLU A 100 -21.62 1.72 27.95
C GLU A 100 -22.30 0.70 28.88
N ASP A 101 -22.92 -0.34 28.33
CA ASP A 101 -23.63 -1.37 29.10
C ASP A 101 -22.72 -2.25 29.98
N ARG A 102 -21.46 -2.44 29.58
CA ARG A 102 -20.42 -3.08 30.42
C ARG A 102 -19.71 -2.12 31.37
N GLY A 103 -20.09 -0.84 31.39
CA GLY A 103 -19.53 0.18 32.28
C GLY A 103 -18.13 0.69 31.90
N LEU A 104 -17.72 0.63 30.64
CA LEU A 104 -16.43 1.18 30.20
C LEU A 104 -16.42 2.72 30.35
N MET A 105 -15.46 3.24 31.12
CA MET A 105 -15.27 4.68 31.29
C MET A 105 -13.93 5.12 30.70
N ILE A 106 -13.97 6.09 29.78
CA ILE A 106 -12.77 6.78 29.28
C ILE A 106 -12.56 8.07 30.10
N PRO A 107 -11.37 8.30 30.70
CA PRO A 107 -11.08 9.55 31.41
C PRO A 107 -11.24 10.79 30.53
N GLN A 108 -11.90 11.83 31.03
CA GLN A 108 -12.12 13.07 30.26
C GLN A 108 -10.80 13.75 29.84
N SER A 109 -9.76 13.64 30.68
CA SER A 109 -8.40 14.11 30.36
C SER A 109 -7.80 13.45 29.10
N TYR A 110 -8.16 12.21 28.80
CA TYR A 110 -7.75 11.53 27.56
C TYR A 110 -8.47 12.12 26.34
N ILE A 111 -9.77 12.43 26.48
CA ILE A 111 -10.55 13.11 25.43
C ILE A 111 -10.08 14.56 25.23
N ASP A 112 -9.65 15.25 26.30
CA ASP A 112 -8.99 16.55 26.23
C ASP A 112 -7.65 16.50 25.49
N GLN A 113 -6.84 15.48 25.74
CA GLN A 113 -5.58 15.25 25.05
C GLN A 113 -5.82 15.02 23.55
N GLU A 114 -6.63 14.02 23.18
CA GLU A 114 -7.00 13.70 21.78
C GLU A 114 -7.57 14.92 21.02
N TYR A 115 -8.40 15.73 21.69
CA TYR A 115 -8.94 16.97 21.13
C TYR A 115 -7.86 18.02 20.84
N ASN A 116 -6.90 18.18 21.74
CA ASN A 116 -5.78 19.11 21.55
C ASN A 116 -4.77 18.57 20.50
N GLU A 117 -4.56 17.25 20.44
CA GLU A 117 -3.71 16.60 19.43
C GLU A 117 -4.24 16.80 18.02
N VAL A 118 -5.56 16.70 17.80
CA VAL A 118 -6.20 17.07 16.51
C VAL A 118 -5.92 18.53 16.15
N ILE A 119 -6.10 19.46 17.09
CA ILE A 119 -5.87 20.89 16.84
C ILE A 119 -4.38 21.18 16.54
N SER A 120 -3.46 20.46 17.19
CA SER A 120 -2.02 20.57 16.93
C SER A 120 -1.63 19.98 15.57
N ARG A 121 -2.03 18.73 15.29
CA ARG A 121 -1.64 17.98 14.09
C ARG A 121 -2.31 18.50 12.81
N ASP A 122 -3.63 18.70 12.84
CA ASP A 122 -4.42 18.94 11.63
C ASP A 122 -4.64 20.45 11.37
N PHE A 123 -4.52 21.28 12.42
CA PHE A 123 -4.76 22.73 12.38
C PHE A 123 -3.54 23.58 12.79
N GLY A 124 -2.39 22.97 13.12
CA GLY A 124 -1.16 23.70 13.44
C GLY A 124 -1.26 24.56 14.71
N ASN A 125 -2.12 24.16 15.65
CA ASN A 125 -2.56 24.94 16.83
C ASN A 125 -3.42 26.19 16.54
N ASP A 126 -3.85 26.46 15.29
CA ASP A 126 -4.84 27.53 15.03
C ASP A 126 -6.25 27.07 15.43
N ARG A 127 -6.61 27.40 16.68
CA ARG A 127 -7.93 27.13 17.25
C ARG A 127 -9.07 27.91 16.58
N ARG A 128 -8.80 29.05 15.92
CA ARG A 128 -9.83 29.77 15.16
C ARG A 128 -10.16 29.01 13.88
N ARG A 129 -9.14 28.59 13.11
CA ARG A 129 -9.32 27.76 11.91
C ARG A 129 -10.06 26.45 12.23
N PHE A 130 -9.79 25.85 13.38
CA PHE A 130 -10.54 24.69 13.87
C PHE A 130 -12.02 25.00 14.17
N LEU A 131 -12.32 26.15 14.80
CA LEU A 131 -13.71 26.57 15.06
C LEU A 131 -14.46 26.95 13.78
N GLU A 132 -13.77 27.49 12.78
CA GLU A 132 -14.32 27.75 11.45
C GLU A 132 -14.70 26.43 10.75
N TYR A 133 -13.81 25.43 10.76
CA TYR A 133 -14.09 24.06 10.27
C TYR A 133 -15.28 23.38 10.95
N LEU A 134 -15.40 23.49 12.29
CA LEU A 134 -16.57 22.95 13.00
C LEU A 134 -17.86 23.68 12.60
N LYS A 135 -17.80 25.00 12.43
CA LYS A 135 -18.95 25.83 12.01
C LYS A 135 -19.42 25.47 10.59
N GLU A 136 -18.50 25.23 9.66
CA GLU A 136 -18.82 24.76 8.29
C GLU A 136 -19.55 23.42 8.30
N ARG A 137 -19.22 22.53 9.25
CA ARG A 137 -19.89 21.23 9.45
C ARG A 137 -21.18 21.30 10.27
N GLY A 138 -21.53 22.46 10.84
CA GLY A 138 -22.64 22.62 11.77
C GLY A 138 -22.42 21.95 13.14
N GLU A 139 -21.18 21.61 13.49
CA GLU A 139 -20.82 20.91 14.73
C GLU A 139 -20.43 21.90 15.83
N THR A 140 -20.76 21.60 17.10
CA THR A 140 -20.18 22.34 18.24
C THR A 140 -18.91 21.65 18.75
N PRO A 141 -18.02 22.35 19.48
CA PRO A 141 -16.89 21.73 20.16
C PRO A 141 -17.29 20.60 21.14
N ARG A 142 -18.53 20.61 21.66
CA ARG A 142 -19.08 19.54 22.51
C ARG A 142 -19.43 18.30 21.68
N ASP A 143 -19.98 18.48 20.48
CA ASP A 143 -20.29 17.39 19.57
C ASP A 143 -19.00 16.71 19.09
N PHE A 144 -18.01 17.49 18.65
CA PHE A 144 -16.71 16.97 18.23
C PHE A 144 -16.01 16.15 19.35
N ARG A 145 -16.13 16.58 20.61
CA ARG A 145 -15.62 15.83 21.78
C ARG A 145 -16.35 14.53 22.04
N ARG A 146 -17.68 14.51 21.88
CA ARG A 146 -18.48 13.27 21.92
C ARG A 146 -18.06 12.33 20.78
N ASP A 147 -17.74 12.85 19.60
CA ASP A 147 -17.31 12.05 18.47
C ASP A 147 -15.88 11.50 18.62
N ILE A 148 -14.96 12.25 19.24
CA ILE A 148 -13.66 11.73 19.74
C ILE A 148 -13.92 10.59 20.74
N TYR A 149 -14.74 10.81 21.78
CA TYR A 149 -15.07 9.76 22.76
C TYR A 149 -15.61 8.49 22.10
N LYS A 150 -16.57 8.60 21.17
CA LYS A 150 -17.07 7.46 20.40
C LYS A 150 -15.97 6.75 19.59
N ARG A 151 -15.00 7.46 19.01
CA ARG A 151 -13.86 6.85 18.30
C ARG A 151 -12.90 6.14 19.24
N VAL A 152 -12.55 6.76 20.38
CA VAL A 152 -11.67 6.15 21.40
C VAL A 152 -12.31 4.88 21.96
N VAL A 153 -13.60 4.91 22.29
CA VAL A 153 -14.35 3.72 22.74
C VAL A 153 -14.30 2.59 21.69
N VAL A 154 -14.60 2.87 20.42
CA VAL A 154 -14.49 1.85 19.34
C VAL A 154 -13.08 1.28 19.22
N ASN A 155 -12.04 2.12 19.34
CA ASN A 155 -10.65 1.67 19.27
C ASN A 155 -10.26 0.77 20.45
N VAL A 156 -10.67 1.13 21.67
CA VAL A 156 -10.44 0.32 22.89
C VAL A 156 -11.16 -1.02 22.78
N MET A 157 -12.46 -1.03 22.44
CA MET A 157 -13.25 -2.25 22.25
C MET A 157 -12.60 -3.18 21.21
N ARG A 158 -12.24 -2.66 20.03
CA ARG A 158 -11.55 -3.42 18.99
C ARG A 158 -10.15 -3.92 19.43
N GLN A 159 -9.44 -3.17 20.27
CA GLN A 159 -8.12 -3.60 20.78
C GLN A 159 -8.22 -4.71 21.83
N GLU A 160 -9.21 -4.65 22.72
CA GLU A 160 -9.48 -5.71 23.69
C GLU A 160 -9.91 -7.01 22.98
N THR A 161 -10.81 -6.93 22.00
CA THR A 161 -11.23 -8.08 21.19
C THR A 161 -10.04 -8.74 20.47
N ARG A 162 -9.08 -7.97 19.95
CA ARG A 162 -7.86 -8.56 19.37
C ARG A 162 -6.94 -9.20 20.41
N ARG A 163 -6.80 -8.58 21.60
CA ARG A 163 -5.96 -9.10 22.69
C ARG A 163 -6.50 -10.39 23.31
N SER A 164 -7.82 -10.59 23.35
CA SER A 164 -8.40 -11.83 23.90
C SER A 164 -8.24 -13.05 22.98
N GLN A 165 -7.75 -12.86 21.75
CA GLN A 165 -7.64 -13.91 20.71
C GLN A 165 -6.20 -14.11 20.20
N SER A 166 -5.19 -13.47 20.82
CA SER A 166 -3.82 -13.43 20.27
C SER A 166 -2.94 -14.66 20.55
N GLU A 167 -3.49 -15.76 21.08
CA GLU A 167 -2.74 -17.00 21.31
C GLU A 167 -2.76 -17.89 20.06
N ILE A 168 -1.66 -17.86 19.30
CA ILE A 168 -1.46 -18.72 18.12
C ILE A 168 -0.94 -20.08 18.58
N SER A 169 -1.73 -21.14 18.39
CA SER A 169 -1.27 -22.50 18.66
C SER A 169 -0.17 -22.94 17.68
N PRO A 170 0.83 -23.73 18.11
CA PRO A 170 1.82 -24.33 17.20
C PRO A 170 1.17 -25.12 16.06
N GLU A 171 0.08 -25.83 16.36
CA GLU A 171 -0.76 -26.53 15.40
C GLU A 171 -1.24 -25.59 14.28
N ARG A 172 -1.80 -24.41 14.59
CA ARG A 172 -2.29 -23.47 13.55
C ARG A 172 -1.17 -22.95 12.64
N ILE A 173 0.07 -22.89 13.13
CA ILE A 173 1.27 -22.51 12.35
C ILE A 173 1.70 -23.66 11.42
N GLU A 174 1.75 -24.89 11.94
CA GLU A 174 2.05 -26.09 11.14
C GLU A 174 1.00 -26.31 10.05
N ASP A 175 -0.27 -26.15 10.40
CA ASP A 175 -1.42 -26.32 9.53
C ASP A 175 -1.48 -25.23 8.43
N PHE A 176 -1.09 -23.99 8.77
CA PHE A 176 -0.87 -22.93 7.77
C PHE A 176 0.32 -23.26 6.86
N TYR A 177 1.47 -23.67 7.41
CA TYR A 177 2.65 -24.03 6.64
C TYR A 177 2.38 -25.19 5.67
N VAL A 178 1.68 -26.24 6.12
CA VAL A 178 1.33 -27.40 5.30
C VAL A 178 0.40 -27.02 4.15
N ARG A 179 -0.63 -26.19 4.41
CA ARG A 179 -1.54 -25.69 3.37
C ARG A 179 -0.90 -24.69 2.41
N ASN A 180 0.12 -23.95 2.85
CA ASN A 180 0.75 -22.86 2.10
C ASN A 180 2.20 -23.13 1.64
N LYS A 181 2.69 -24.38 1.61
CA LYS A 181 4.11 -24.70 1.32
C LYS A 181 4.70 -23.98 0.09
N LEU A 182 3.92 -23.78 -0.97
CA LEU A 182 4.36 -23.07 -2.17
C LEU A 182 4.63 -21.57 -1.96
N ARG A 183 4.07 -20.92 -0.92
CA ARG A 183 4.45 -19.55 -0.53
C ARG A 183 5.86 -19.46 0.06
N PHE A 184 6.41 -20.58 0.51
CA PHE A 184 7.74 -20.67 1.14
C PHE A 184 8.79 -21.29 0.22
N TYR A 185 8.44 -21.57 -1.03
CA TYR A 185 9.34 -22.05 -2.07
C TYR A 185 10.36 -20.98 -2.48
N GLN A 186 11.63 -21.26 -2.19
CA GLN A 186 12.79 -20.51 -2.65
C GLN A 186 13.33 -21.17 -3.93
N ARG A 187 13.59 -20.36 -4.97
CA ARG A 187 14.21 -20.79 -6.22
C ARG A 187 15.74 -20.88 -6.11
N GLU A 188 16.37 -21.64 -7.01
CA GLU A 188 17.83 -21.63 -7.16
C GLU A 188 18.30 -20.21 -7.57
N ALA A 189 19.19 -19.62 -6.79
CA ALA A 189 19.75 -18.29 -7.04
C ALA A 189 21.24 -18.23 -6.68
N LEU A 190 21.97 -17.37 -7.37
CA LEU A 190 23.42 -17.24 -7.28
C LEU A 190 23.79 -15.78 -7.02
N HIS A 191 24.68 -15.51 -6.06
CA HIS A 191 25.32 -14.20 -5.95
C HIS A 191 26.47 -14.16 -6.96
N LEU A 192 26.22 -13.55 -8.12
CA LEU A 192 27.16 -13.56 -9.24
C LEU A 192 28.10 -12.35 -9.19
N ARG A 193 29.41 -12.61 -9.30
CA ARG A 193 30.33 -11.66 -9.91
C ARG A 193 30.81 -12.17 -11.28
N GLN A 194 31.13 -11.28 -12.20
CA GLN A 194 31.71 -11.66 -13.49
C GLN A 194 32.76 -10.66 -13.98
N ILE A 195 33.69 -11.16 -14.79
CA ILE A 195 34.65 -10.38 -15.58
C ILE A 195 34.30 -10.59 -17.04
N ILE A 196 34.02 -9.50 -17.75
CA ILE A 196 33.69 -9.51 -19.18
C ILE A 196 34.85 -8.87 -19.94
N LEU A 197 35.52 -9.64 -20.78
CA LEU A 197 36.57 -9.17 -21.68
C LEU A 197 35.98 -9.02 -23.09
N SER A 198 35.71 -7.78 -23.49
CA SER A 198 35.23 -7.42 -24.84
C SER A 198 36.32 -6.66 -25.60
N PRO A 199 36.32 -6.67 -26.96
CA PRO A 199 37.36 -6.02 -27.76
C PRO A 199 37.39 -4.51 -27.54
N MET A 200 38.59 -3.93 -27.36
CA MET A 200 38.80 -2.50 -27.52
C MET A 200 39.29 -2.22 -28.95
N ALA A 201 38.53 -1.42 -29.72
CA ALA A 201 38.80 -1.14 -31.13
C ALA A 201 39.02 -2.44 -31.96
N ASP A 202 40.12 -2.53 -32.71
CA ASP A 202 40.42 -3.64 -33.64
C ASP A 202 41.01 -4.90 -32.95
N GLU A 203 40.86 -5.05 -31.63
CA GLU A 203 41.36 -6.21 -30.89
C GLU A 203 40.73 -7.53 -31.32
N GLY A 204 41.57 -8.46 -31.79
CA GLY A 204 41.15 -9.83 -32.05
C GLY A 204 41.00 -10.66 -30.78
N LEU A 205 40.22 -11.75 -30.86
CA LEU A 205 40.02 -12.73 -29.78
C LEU A 205 41.34 -13.32 -29.22
N VAL A 206 42.43 -13.26 -30.00
CA VAL A 206 43.80 -13.62 -29.55
C VAL A 206 44.28 -12.72 -28.39
N THR A 207 44.01 -11.42 -28.45
CA THR A 207 44.37 -10.47 -27.38
C THR A 207 43.54 -10.75 -26.13
N LEU A 208 42.22 -10.92 -26.28
CA LEU A 208 41.33 -11.26 -25.17
C LEU A 208 41.72 -12.58 -24.48
N ARG A 209 42.17 -13.59 -25.24
CA ARG A 209 42.73 -14.85 -24.70
C ARG A 209 44.03 -14.65 -23.91
N GLN A 210 44.83 -13.64 -24.22
CA GLN A 210 46.02 -13.29 -23.44
C GLN A 210 45.62 -12.59 -22.14
N THR A 211 44.69 -11.63 -22.20
CA THR A 211 44.11 -10.96 -21.02
C THR A 211 43.42 -11.95 -20.09
N ALA A 212 42.65 -12.90 -20.63
CA ALA A 212 42.02 -13.97 -19.86
C ALA A 212 43.04 -14.83 -19.10
N LYS A 213 44.20 -15.13 -19.71
CA LYS A 213 45.29 -15.86 -19.03
C LYS A 213 45.92 -15.04 -17.89
N GLN A 214 46.03 -13.71 -18.03
CA GLN A 214 46.47 -12.84 -16.93
C GLN A 214 45.46 -12.86 -15.78
N VAL A 215 44.16 -12.67 -16.07
CA VAL A 215 43.07 -12.74 -15.08
C VAL A 215 43.10 -14.08 -14.32
N MET A 216 43.16 -15.20 -15.03
CA MET A 216 43.24 -16.53 -14.40
C MET A 216 44.53 -16.74 -13.59
N SER A 217 45.64 -16.12 -13.98
CA SER A 217 46.90 -16.18 -13.22
C SER A 217 46.86 -15.33 -11.95
N GLU A 218 46.16 -14.19 -11.94
CA GLU A 218 46.03 -13.36 -10.73
C GLU A 218 45.05 -13.99 -9.75
N LEU A 219 43.91 -14.49 -10.23
CA LEU A 219 42.96 -15.27 -9.42
C LEU A 219 43.61 -16.54 -8.86
N GLY A 220 44.36 -17.28 -9.69
CA GLY A 220 45.12 -18.46 -9.24
C GLY A 220 46.27 -18.15 -8.28
N GLY A 221 46.73 -16.89 -8.23
CA GLY A 221 47.65 -16.36 -7.21
C GLY A 221 46.97 -15.91 -5.91
N GLY A 222 45.64 -16.04 -5.81
CA GLY A 222 44.86 -15.64 -4.64
C GLY A 222 44.41 -14.16 -4.64
N ALA A 223 44.47 -13.46 -5.78
CA ALA A 223 43.94 -12.10 -5.87
C ALA A 223 42.41 -12.07 -5.69
N ASN A 224 41.88 -11.03 -5.04
CA ASN A 224 40.45 -10.89 -4.83
C ASN A 224 39.71 -10.66 -6.17
N PHE A 225 38.67 -11.45 -6.44
CA PHE A 225 37.92 -11.39 -7.69
C PHE A 225 37.38 -9.99 -8.01
N ALA A 226 36.94 -9.24 -7.00
CA ALA A 226 36.42 -7.89 -7.19
C ALA A 226 37.50 -6.89 -7.63
N ASP A 227 38.76 -7.07 -7.22
CA ASP A 227 39.87 -6.20 -7.63
C ASP A 227 40.39 -6.54 -9.02
N VAL A 228 40.45 -7.85 -9.35
CA VAL A 228 40.75 -8.30 -10.71
C VAL A 228 39.64 -7.84 -11.68
N ALA A 229 38.37 -7.86 -11.27
CA ALA A 229 37.25 -7.34 -12.04
C ALA A 229 37.29 -5.81 -12.24
N ARG A 230 37.66 -5.02 -11.21
CA ARG A 230 37.89 -3.57 -11.34
C ARG A 230 39.02 -3.23 -12.33
N LYS A 231 40.00 -4.12 -12.45
CA LYS A 231 41.21 -3.94 -13.27
C LYS A 231 41.03 -4.39 -14.74
N TYR A 232 40.22 -5.43 -14.98
CA TYR A 232 40.13 -6.09 -16.29
C TYR A 232 38.74 -6.15 -16.92
N SER A 233 37.64 -6.03 -16.15
CA SER A 233 36.30 -6.15 -16.72
C SER A 233 35.89 -4.90 -17.49
N GLN A 234 35.30 -5.10 -18.66
CA GLN A 234 34.81 -4.06 -19.57
C GLN A 234 33.27 -3.89 -19.50
N ASP A 235 32.64 -4.34 -18.40
CA ASP A 235 31.21 -4.15 -18.12
C ASP A 235 30.95 -2.99 -17.15
N ASP A 236 29.71 -2.52 -17.06
CA ASP A 236 29.34 -1.42 -16.17
C ASP A 236 29.56 -1.74 -14.67
N MET A 237 29.48 -3.02 -14.28
CA MET A 237 29.68 -3.45 -12.90
C MET A 237 31.16 -3.63 -12.54
N SER A 238 32.11 -3.55 -13.48
CA SER A 238 33.57 -3.53 -13.26
C SER A 238 33.97 -2.71 -12.03
N ARG A 239 33.52 -1.45 -11.94
CA ARG A 239 33.77 -0.53 -10.82
C ARG A 239 33.25 -1.05 -9.46
N ARG A 240 32.17 -1.83 -9.46
CA ARG A 240 31.63 -2.51 -8.27
C ARG A 240 32.35 -3.82 -7.94
N GLY A 241 33.28 -4.25 -8.79
CA GLY A 241 33.96 -5.54 -8.70
C GLY A 241 33.35 -6.62 -9.58
N GLY A 242 32.65 -6.23 -10.66
CA GLY A 242 31.89 -7.15 -11.50
C GLY A 242 30.63 -7.69 -10.82
N ASP A 243 30.11 -7.01 -9.80
CA ASP A 243 29.03 -7.49 -8.93
C ASP A 243 27.64 -7.28 -9.56
N TRP A 244 26.92 -8.39 -9.77
CA TRP A 244 25.57 -8.43 -10.34
C TRP A 244 24.50 -8.82 -9.31
N GLY A 245 24.87 -9.04 -8.04
CA GLY A 245 23.94 -9.39 -6.97
C GLY A 245 23.38 -10.82 -7.07
N TRP A 246 22.28 -11.06 -6.34
CA TRP A 246 21.50 -12.30 -6.41
C TRP A 246 20.71 -12.37 -7.73
N ILE A 247 21.09 -13.31 -8.60
CA ILE A 247 20.38 -13.61 -9.86
C ILE A 247 19.74 -15.00 -9.82
N GLU A 248 18.60 -15.15 -10.49
CA GLU A 248 18.03 -16.47 -10.80
C GLU A 248 18.55 -17.03 -12.13
N ARG A 249 18.43 -18.35 -12.29
CA ARG A 249 18.89 -19.11 -13.46
C ARG A 249 18.35 -18.61 -14.82
N ARG A 250 17.19 -17.94 -14.81
CA ARG A 250 16.52 -17.33 -15.99
C ARG A 250 17.06 -15.94 -16.39
N GLU A 251 17.86 -15.31 -15.51
CA GLU A 251 18.22 -13.88 -15.60
C GLU A 251 19.63 -13.68 -16.19
N ILE A 252 20.39 -14.77 -16.28
CA ILE A 252 21.65 -14.89 -17.01
C ILE A 252 21.43 -15.58 -18.37
N ARG A 253 22.24 -15.22 -19.38
CA ARG A 253 22.29 -15.90 -20.69
C ARG A 253 22.38 -17.42 -20.53
N ARG A 254 21.61 -18.18 -21.31
CA ARG A 254 21.52 -19.65 -21.20
C ARG A 254 22.89 -20.33 -21.33
N GLU A 255 23.73 -19.81 -22.22
CA GLU A 255 25.08 -20.30 -22.51
C GLU A 255 26.06 -20.12 -21.33
N LEU A 256 25.77 -19.19 -20.41
CA LEU A 256 26.51 -18.97 -19.17
C LEU A 256 25.80 -19.58 -17.96
N SER A 257 24.47 -19.74 -18.02
CA SER A 257 23.58 -20.22 -16.94
C SER A 257 24.03 -21.58 -16.39
N ASP A 258 24.27 -22.57 -17.27
CA ASP A 258 24.68 -23.90 -16.84
C ASP A 258 26.09 -23.92 -16.22
N ILE A 259 26.98 -23.01 -16.63
CA ILE A 259 28.33 -22.87 -16.06
C ILE A 259 28.26 -22.17 -14.71
N ALA A 260 27.58 -21.02 -14.63
CA ALA A 260 27.44 -20.22 -13.41
C ALA A 260 26.81 -21.03 -12.26
N PHE A 261 25.74 -21.76 -12.56
CA PHE A 261 25.03 -22.56 -11.55
C PHE A 261 25.66 -23.93 -11.30
N ALA A 262 26.70 -24.33 -12.05
CA ALA A 262 27.53 -25.50 -11.73
C ALA A 262 28.74 -25.16 -10.83
N LEU A 263 29.01 -23.87 -10.56
CA LEU A 263 30.02 -23.44 -9.61
C LEU A 263 29.57 -23.68 -8.15
N GLU A 264 30.52 -24.09 -7.31
CA GLU A 264 30.35 -24.08 -5.85
C GLU A 264 30.61 -22.67 -5.29
N PRO A 265 30.01 -22.29 -4.14
CA PRO A 265 30.30 -21.02 -3.47
C PRO A 265 31.80 -20.82 -3.21
N GLY A 266 32.29 -19.62 -3.51
CA GLY A 266 33.72 -19.27 -3.46
C GLY A 266 34.55 -19.70 -4.69
N SER A 267 33.94 -20.22 -5.76
CA SER A 267 34.67 -20.67 -6.96
C SER A 267 34.36 -19.84 -8.22
N TYR A 268 35.31 -19.82 -9.16
CA TYR A 268 35.17 -19.16 -10.47
C TYR A 268 35.32 -20.14 -11.63
N SER A 269 34.71 -19.79 -12.77
CA SER A 269 34.75 -20.58 -14.00
C SER A 269 36.11 -20.47 -14.69
N GLN A 270 36.37 -21.41 -15.61
CA GLN A 270 37.32 -21.16 -16.69
C GLN A 270 36.78 -20.05 -17.63
N PRO A 271 37.62 -19.41 -18.45
CA PRO A 271 37.16 -18.39 -19.40
C PRO A 271 36.23 -19.00 -20.47
N VAL A 272 35.03 -18.45 -20.61
CA VAL A 272 33.97 -18.89 -21.52
C VAL A 272 33.90 -17.92 -22.70
N GLU A 273 34.20 -18.40 -23.91
CA GLU A 273 34.17 -17.60 -25.13
C GLU A 273 32.78 -17.64 -25.77
N LEU A 274 32.13 -16.48 -25.95
CA LEU A 274 30.83 -16.35 -26.62
C LEU A 274 30.90 -15.24 -27.67
N GLY A 275 31.10 -15.63 -28.93
CA GLY A 275 31.39 -14.69 -30.01
C GLY A 275 32.77 -14.05 -29.82
N ASN A 276 32.84 -12.72 -29.84
CA ASN A 276 34.07 -11.97 -29.62
C ASN A 276 34.25 -11.52 -28.14
N THR A 277 33.45 -12.04 -27.20
CA THR A 277 33.55 -11.69 -25.77
C THR A 277 33.92 -12.92 -24.94
N ILE A 278 34.78 -12.74 -23.94
CA ILE A 278 35.15 -13.80 -22.97
C ILE A 278 34.58 -13.45 -21.59
N PHE A 279 33.91 -14.41 -20.97
CA PHE A 279 33.30 -14.29 -19.65
C PHE A 279 34.05 -15.16 -18.64
N ILE A 280 34.35 -14.63 -17.46
CA ILE A 280 34.82 -15.41 -16.29
C ILE A 280 33.82 -15.14 -15.17
N LEU A 281 33.18 -16.18 -14.67
CA LEU A 281 32.05 -16.09 -13.73
C LEU A 281 32.52 -16.51 -12.33
N TYR A 282 31.99 -15.91 -11.27
CA TYR A 282 32.29 -16.24 -9.88
C TYR A 282 31.01 -16.39 -9.06
N ALA A 283 30.88 -17.54 -8.41
CA ALA A 283 29.82 -17.84 -7.47
C ALA A 283 30.26 -17.38 -6.08
N GLU A 284 29.80 -16.22 -5.62
CA GLU A 284 30.17 -15.74 -4.29
C GLU A 284 29.41 -16.49 -3.20
N ASP A 285 28.10 -16.70 -3.40
CA ASP A 285 27.22 -17.49 -2.54
C ASP A 285 26.10 -18.10 -3.40
N LYS A 286 25.47 -19.20 -2.96
CA LYS A 286 24.46 -19.93 -3.72
C LYS A 286 23.29 -20.42 -2.86
N ARG A 287 22.08 -19.94 -3.17
CA ARG A 287 20.82 -20.42 -2.61
C ARG A 287 20.32 -21.61 -3.42
N LYS A 288 20.06 -22.72 -2.73
CA LYS A 288 19.49 -23.92 -3.34
C LYS A 288 17.97 -23.76 -3.50
N GLU A 289 17.43 -24.39 -4.54
CA GLU A 289 15.98 -24.56 -4.69
C GLU A 289 15.45 -25.45 -3.56
N MET A 290 14.51 -24.93 -2.76
CA MET A 290 13.89 -25.66 -1.66
C MET A 290 12.62 -24.98 -1.18
N ILE A 291 11.72 -25.74 -0.55
CA ILE A 291 10.72 -25.16 0.34
C ILE A 291 11.45 -24.82 1.65
N GLN A 292 11.48 -23.55 2.05
CA GLN A 292 12.10 -23.12 3.31
C GLN A 292 11.44 -23.85 4.48
N PRO A 293 12.20 -24.46 5.41
CA PRO A 293 11.64 -25.19 6.54
C PRO A 293 10.84 -24.24 7.44
N ILE A 294 9.81 -24.77 8.10
CA ILE A 294 8.91 -24.02 8.99
C ILE A 294 9.67 -23.18 10.04
N SER A 295 10.83 -23.63 10.52
CA SER A 295 11.68 -22.90 11.47
C SER A 295 12.33 -21.62 10.92
N GLN A 296 12.47 -21.47 9.60
CA GLN A 296 12.98 -20.24 8.97
C GLN A 296 11.86 -19.24 8.63
N VAL A 297 10.62 -19.72 8.54
CA VAL A 297 9.45 -18.92 8.12
C VAL A 297 8.39 -18.77 9.23
N ARG A 298 8.69 -19.26 10.44
CA ARG A 298 7.76 -19.28 11.58
C ARG A 298 7.21 -17.90 11.90
N ASP A 299 8.10 -16.93 12.10
CA ASP A 299 7.75 -15.55 12.43
C ASP A 299 6.89 -14.90 11.33
N ILE A 300 7.12 -15.27 10.06
CA ILE A 300 6.33 -14.81 8.92
C ILE A 300 4.91 -15.39 8.98
N ILE A 301 4.78 -16.68 9.30
CA ILE A 301 3.49 -17.36 9.49
C ILE A 301 2.75 -16.77 10.70
N GLU A 302 3.44 -16.57 11.83
CA GLU A 302 2.85 -15.98 13.04
C GLU A 302 2.31 -14.57 12.77
N ASN A 303 3.08 -13.70 12.10
CA ASN A 303 2.60 -12.36 11.73
C ASN A 303 1.37 -12.38 10.80
N VAL A 304 1.32 -13.31 9.84
CA VAL A 304 0.13 -13.48 8.97
C VAL A 304 -1.07 -13.98 9.78
N LEU A 305 -0.87 -14.99 10.64
CA LEU A 305 -1.92 -15.55 11.49
C LEU A 305 -2.44 -14.54 12.53
N VAL A 306 -1.60 -13.67 13.11
CA VAL A 306 -2.08 -12.55 13.95
C VAL A 306 -3.08 -11.69 13.17
N GLY A 307 -2.77 -11.37 11.90
CA GLY A 307 -3.65 -10.57 11.05
C GLY A 307 -4.95 -11.28 10.65
N GLU A 308 -4.90 -12.58 10.34
CA GLU A 308 -6.06 -13.40 9.99
C GLU A 308 -6.98 -13.60 11.22
N ILE A 309 -6.43 -14.03 12.36
CA ILE A 309 -7.16 -14.23 13.62
C ILE A 309 -7.77 -12.92 14.12
N ALA A 310 -7.03 -11.80 14.07
CA ALA A 310 -7.56 -10.51 14.46
C ALA A 310 -8.75 -10.04 13.60
N ARG A 311 -8.81 -10.47 12.33
CA ARG A 311 -9.95 -10.22 11.45
C ARG A 311 -11.13 -11.13 11.77
N GLU A 312 -10.91 -12.45 11.80
CA GLU A 312 -11.91 -13.46 12.18
C GLU A 312 -12.59 -13.10 13.52
N ALA A 313 -11.79 -12.75 14.52
CA ALA A 313 -12.23 -12.30 15.84
C ALA A 313 -13.09 -11.03 15.78
N GLN A 314 -12.66 -10.02 15.02
CA GLN A 314 -13.39 -8.76 14.92
C GLN A 314 -14.72 -8.94 14.17
N GLU A 315 -14.74 -9.74 13.10
CA GLU A 315 -15.95 -10.05 12.34
C GLU A 315 -16.96 -10.85 13.19
N LYS A 316 -16.50 -11.89 13.89
CA LYS A 316 -17.33 -12.67 14.83
C LYS A 316 -17.92 -11.79 15.93
N TRP A 317 -17.09 -10.99 16.60
CA TRP A 317 -17.52 -10.07 17.66
C TRP A 317 -18.50 -9.00 17.15
N LEU A 318 -18.30 -8.44 15.96
CA LEU A 318 -19.25 -7.48 15.37
C LEU A 318 -20.58 -8.17 15.04
N ASN A 319 -20.58 -9.41 14.56
CA ASN A 319 -21.81 -10.16 14.30
C ASN A 319 -22.55 -10.50 15.60
N GLU A 320 -21.86 -10.99 16.63
CA GLU A 320 -22.43 -11.23 17.96
C GLU A 320 -23.06 -9.94 18.53
N LEU A 321 -22.40 -8.78 18.38
CA LEU A 321 -22.96 -7.50 18.79
C LEU A 321 -24.20 -7.09 17.97
N ARG A 322 -24.18 -7.29 16.65
CA ARG A 322 -25.32 -6.99 15.76
C ARG A 322 -26.54 -7.85 16.06
N GLU A 323 -26.34 -9.15 16.31
CA GLU A 323 -27.42 -10.10 16.67
C GLU A 323 -28.10 -9.75 18.00
N ASN A 324 -27.35 -9.16 18.94
CA ASN A 324 -27.87 -8.71 20.24
C ASN A 324 -28.38 -7.25 20.24
N SER A 325 -28.37 -6.55 19.10
CA SER A 325 -28.76 -5.13 19.01
C SER A 325 -30.01 -4.89 18.16
N TYR A 326 -30.78 -3.86 18.54
CA TYR A 326 -31.90 -3.37 17.74
C TYR A 326 -31.41 -2.47 16.60
N VAL A 327 -31.53 -2.97 15.36
CA VAL A 327 -31.25 -2.21 14.14
C VAL A 327 -32.47 -2.24 13.22
N ARG A 328 -32.80 -1.09 12.63
CA ARG A 328 -33.83 -0.94 11.60
C ARG A 328 -33.35 -0.03 10.47
N TYR A 329 -33.33 -0.57 9.25
CA TYR A 329 -32.98 0.14 8.02
C TYR A 329 -34.20 0.86 7.43
N PHE A 330 -33.94 1.94 6.69
CA PHE A 330 -34.96 2.78 6.03
C PHE A 330 -34.58 3.19 4.60
N MET A 331 -33.43 2.74 4.10
CA MET A 331 -33.00 2.81 2.68
C MET A 331 -32.92 1.39 2.12
#